data_AF-A0AAV1VI59-F1
#
_entry.id   AF-A0AAV1VI59-F1
#
_cell.length_a   1.000
_cell.length_b   1.000
_cell.length_c   1.000
_cell.angle_alpha   90.00
_cell.angle_beta   90.00
_cell.angle_gamma   90.00
#
_symmetry.space_group_name_H-M   'P 1'
#
loop_
_entity.id
_entity.type
_entity.pdbx_description
1 polymer ?
#
loop_
_entity_poly.entity_id
_entity_poly.type
_entity_poly.pdbx_seq_one_letter_code
_entity_poly.pdbx_strand_id
1 'polypeptide(L)'
;MVRRVDDAIRARRIDDGDMQVAFAQSNLAGRAKTWALGLKLHDPYAFGSLEVFKSRLRQTFEPPRAEFRARTELLKLKQGKRDVHAYAQHIRHLTSCISSNPVDEHTLVSVFMQGLADGPVKTHLFRLELDSLEQAISIAEQEDFSLRQARASSTSYRQPRRYDNGVQSRWNSVM
;
A
#
# COMPACT_ATOMS: atom_id res chain seq x y z
N MET A 1 6.20 -13.33 -3.86
CA MET A 1 7.45 -13.88 -4.43
C MET A 1 7.48 -13.72 -5.95
N VAL A 2 6.49 -14.25 -6.68
CA VAL A 2 6.44 -14.21 -8.16
C VAL A 2 6.60 -12.78 -8.72
N ARG A 3 5.80 -11.82 -8.25
CA ARG A 3 5.89 -10.42 -8.72
C ARG A 3 7.27 -9.78 -8.49
N ARG A 4 7.91 -10.03 -7.34
CA ARG A 4 9.26 -9.52 -7.03
C ARG A 4 10.32 -10.11 -7.97
N VAL A 5 10.16 -11.37 -8.35
CA VAL A 5 11.05 -12.02 -9.33
C VAL A 5 10.86 -11.39 -10.71
N ASP A 6 9.63 -11.10 -11.11
CA ASP A 6 9.32 -10.43 -12.38
C ASP A 6 9.90 -9.01 -12.47
N ASP A 7 9.70 -8.22 -11.41
CA ASP A 7 10.25 -6.86 -11.33
C ASP A 7 11.79 -6.89 -11.40
N ALA A 8 12.43 -7.85 -10.73
CA ALA A 8 13.89 -8.00 -10.75
C ALA A 8 14.45 -8.52 -12.08
N ILE A 9 13.74 -9.43 -12.76
CA ILE A 9 14.08 -9.91 -14.10
C ILE A 9 14.02 -8.76 -15.10
N ARG A 10 12.94 -7.97 -15.06
CA ARG A 10 12.77 -6.79 -15.91
C ARG A 10 13.85 -5.75 -15.65
N ALA A 11 14.13 -5.44 -14.38
CA ALA A 11 15.16 -4.46 -14.01
C ALA A 11 16.57 -4.88 -14.47
N ARG A 12 16.85 -6.19 -14.48
CA ARG A 12 18.14 -6.75 -14.91
C ARG A 12 18.23 -7.07 -16.40
N ARG A 13 17.14 -6.92 -17.16
CA ARG A 13 17.05 -7.21 -18.60
C ARG A 13 17.51 -8.64 -18.91
N ILE A 14 17.02 -9.60 -18.13
CA ILE A 14 17.32 -11.03 -18.35
C ILE A 14 16.33 -11.54 -19.41
N ASP A 15 16.78 -11.68 -20.64
CA ASP A 15 15.92 -12.08 -21.78
C ASP A 15 15.95 -13.61 -22.03
N ASP A 16 17.03 -14.28 -21.63
CA ASP A 16 17.19 -15.73 -21.78
C ASP A 16 16.32 -16.50 -20.77
N GLY A 17 15.52 -17.44 -21.28
CA GLY A 17 14.55 -18.20 -20.48
C GLY A 17 15.18 -19.08 -19.40
N ASP A 18 16.35 -19.66 -19.69
CA ASP A 18 17.07 -20.50 -18.73
C ASP A 18 17.70 -19.64 -17.63
N MET A 19 18.26 -18.48 -17.99
CA MET A 19 18.77 -17.50 -17.01
C MET A 19 17.64 -16.95 -16.13
N GLN A 20 16.45 -16.71 -16.68
CA GLN A 20 15.29 -16.29 -15.89
C GLN A 20 14.89 -17.35 -14.86
N VAL A 21 14.84 -18.63 -15.25
CA VAL A 21 14.52 -19.74 -14.35
C VAL A 21 15.62 -19.89 -13.29
N ALA A 22 16.89 -19.90 -13.68
CA ALA A 22 18.01 -20.01 -12.75
C ALA A 22 18.03 -18.86 -11.74
N PHE A 23 17.76 -17.63 -12.20
CA PHE A 23 17.63 -16.46 -11.34
C PHE A 23 16.42 -16.60 -10.40
N ALA A 24 15.25 -16.98 -10.89
CA ALA A 24 14.06 -17.18 -10.05
C ALA A 24 14.31 -18.25 -8.97
N GLN A 25 15.02 -19.32 -9.32
CA GLN A 25 15.39 -20.39 -8.39
C GLN A 25 16.39 -19.96 -7.32
N SER A 26 17.36 -19.10 -7.65
CA SER A 26 18.33 -18.59 -6.67
C SER A 26 17.68 -17.70 -5.61
N ASN A 27 16.49 -17.16 -5.89
CA ASN A 27 15.68 -16.39 -4.94
C ASN A 27 14.79 -17.26 -4.04
N LEU A 28 14.78 -18.59 -4.20
CA LEU A 28 14.04 -19.48 -3.31
C LEU A 28 14.75 -19.66 -1.96
N ALA A 29 13.96 -19.69 -0.89
CA ALA A 29 14.42 -19.96 0.45
C ALA A 29 13.52 -20.99 1.16
N GLY A 30 14.06 -21.63 2.20
CA GLY A 30 13.34 -22.59 3.03
C GLY A 30 12.67 -23.72 2.22
N ARG A 31 11.40 -24.01 2.53
CA ARG A 31 10.63 -25.10 1.92
C ARG A 31 10.54 -24.99 0.39
N ALA A 32 10.48 -23.78 -0.16
CA ALA A 32 10.40 -23.57 -1.61
C ALA A 32 11.71 -23.99 -2.31
N LYS A 33 12.86 -23.77 -1.67
CA LYS A 33 14.15 -24.21 -2.21
C LYS A 33 14.25 -25.74 -2.21
N THR A 34 13.91 -26.39 -1.11
CA THR A 34 13.91 -27.86 -1.00
C THR A 34 12.96 -28.51 -2.01
N TRP A 35 11.76 -27.95 -2.17
CA TRP A 35 10.80 -28.40 -3.18
C TRP A 35 11.36 -28.33 -4.60
N ALA A 36 11.93 -27.19 -5.00
CA ALA A 36 12.45 -27.01 -6.35
C ALA A 36 13.63 -27.95 -6.65
N LEU A 37 14.49 -28.18 -5.66
CA LEU A 37 15.58 -29.17 -5.77
C LEU A 37 15.04 -30.58 -5.92
N GLY A 38 14.04 -30.97 -5.12
CA GLY A 38 13.39 -32.28 -5.22
C GLY A 38 12.80 -32.54 -6.61
N LEU A 39 12.12 -31.56 -7.19
CA LEU A 39 11.60 -31.68 -8.56
C LEU A 39 12.72 -31.87 -9.59
N LYS A 40 13.83 -31.13 -9.46
CA LYS A 40 14.98 -31.23 -10.38
C LYS A 40 15.72 -32.56 -10.27
N LEU A 41 15.72 -33.21 -9.10
CA LEU A 41 16.31 -34.54 -8.94
C LEU A 41 15.56 -35.61 -9.73
N HIS A 42 14.23 -35.47 -9.84
CA HIS A 42 13.40 -36.40 -10.61
C HIS A 42 13.36 -36.08 -12.11
N ASP A 43 13.40 -34.79 -12.46
CA ASP A 43 13.39 -34.31 -13.83
C ASP A 43 14.31 -33.09 -13.97
N PRO A 44 15.48 -33.21 -14.63
CA PRO A 44 16.40 -32.08 -14.85
C PRO A 44 15.74 -30.89 -15.56
N TYR A 45 14.69 -31.14 -16.36
CA TYR A 45 13.95 -30.15 -17.13
C TYR A 45 12.60 -29.78 -16.51
N ALA A 46 12.41 -30.04 -15.21
CA ALA A 46 11.16 -29.78 -14.47
C ALA A 46 10.61 -28.33 -14.60
N PHE A 47 11.46 -27.39 -15.00
CA PHE A 47 11.15 -25.98 -15.20
C PHE A 47 11.60 -25.52 -16.60
N GLY A 48 10.92 -25.99 -17.65
CA GLY A 48 11.25 -25.65 -19.04
C GLY A 48 11.01 -24.19 -19.45
N SER A 49 10.40 -23.37 -18.59
CA SER A 49 10.30 -21.92 -18.78
C SER A 49 9.98 -21.21 -17.45
N LEU A 50 10.17 -19.89 -17.43
CA LEU A 50 9.79 -19.05 -16.28
C LEU A 50 8.29 -19.16 -15.96
N GLU A 51 7.43 -19.23 -16.98
CA GLU A 51 5.98 -19.37 -16.79
C GLU A 51 5.60 -20.72 -16.18
N VAL A 52 6.24 -21.82 -16.62
CA VAL A 52 6.06 -23.14 -16.00
C VAL A 52 6.53 -23.13 -14.55
N PHE A 53 7.69 -22.52 -14.28
CA PHE A 53 8.21 -22.37 -12.92
C PHE A 53 7.22 -21.62 -12.02
N LYS A 54 6.73 -20.45 -12.44
CA LYS A 54 5.74 -19.66 -11.69
C LYS A 54 4.45 -20.42 -11.45
N SER A 55 3.93 -21.10 -12.48
CA SER A 55 2.70 -21.88 -12.40
C SER A 55 2.82 -22.98 -11.35
N ARG A 56 3.89 -23.78 -11.40
CA ARG A 56 4.16 -24.85 -10.43
C ARG A 56 4.36 -24.31 -9.01
N LEU A 57 5.04 -23.17 -8.88
CA LEU A 57 5.26 -22.52 -7.59
C LEU A 57 3.93 -22.05 -6.97
N ARG A 58 3.05 -21.43 -7.76
CA ARG A 58 1.70 -21.05 -7.33
C ARG A 58 0.87 -22.27 -6.93
N GLN A 59 0.81 -23.30 -7.76
CA GLN A 59 0.06 -24.53 -7.45
C GLN A 59 0.49 -25.20 -6.14
N THR A 60 1.79 -25.11 -5.80
CA THR A 60 2.32 -25.77 -4.60
C THR A 60 2.16 -24.91 -3.33
N PHE A 61 2.38 -23.60 -3.43
CA PHE A 61 2.52 -22.73 -2.25
C PHE A 61 1.39 -21.72 -2.08
N GLU A 62 0.57 -21.50 -3.09
CA GLU A 62 -0.57 -20.58 -2.99
C GLU A 62 -1.77 -21.31 -2.37
N PRO A 63 -2.29 -20.84 -1.23
CA PRO A 63 -3.43 -21.51 -0.63
C PRO A 63 -4.66 -21.40 -1.54
N PRO A 64 -5.54 -22.43 -1.60
CA PRO A 64 -6.69 -22.46 -2.50
C PRO A 64 -7.50 -21.16 -2.41
N ARG A 65 -7.98 -20.61 -3.53
CA ARG A 65 -8.79 -19.38 -3.56
C ARG A 65 -8.10 -18.12 -2.99
N ALA A 66 -6.76 -18.04 -3.04
CA ALA A 66 -6.02 -16.87 -2.55
C ALA A 66 -6.46 -15.56 -3.21
N GLU A 67 -6.59 -15.54 -4.54
CA GLU A 67 -7.05 -14.35 -5.25
C GLU A 67 -8.48 -13.93 -4.84
N PHE A 68 -9.38 -14.90 -4.69
CA PHE A 68 -10.75 -14.63 -4.21
C PHE A 68 -10.75 -14.04 -2.79
N ARG A 69 -9.88 -14.53 -1.90
CA ARG A 69 -9.70 -13.94 -0.56
C ARG A 69 -9.18 -12.51 -0.65
N ALA A 70 -8.14 -12.26 -1.45
CA ALA A 70 -7.58 -10.92 -1.63
C ALA A 70 -8.62 -9.93 -2.17
N ARG A 71 -9.43 -10.33 -3.15
CA ARG A 71 -10.56 -9.52 -3.66
C ARG A 71 -11.60 -9.23 -2.58
N THR A 72 -11.98 -10.25 -1.82
CA THR A 72 -12.98 -10.10 -0.75
C THR A 72 -12.47 -9.16 0.35
N GLU A 73 -11.19 -9.27 0.69
CA GLU A 73 -10.55 -8.39 1.66
C GLU A 73 -10.44 -6.95 1.14
N LEU A 74 -10.04 -6.77 -0.12
CA LEU A 74 -9.95 -5.47 -0.78
C LEU A 74 -11.29 -4.72 -0.72
N LEU A 75 -12.39 -5.39 -1.05
CA LEU A 75 -13.73 -4.79 -1.03
C LEU A 75 -14.21 -4.42 0.38
N LYS A 76 -13.71 -5.10 1.41
CA LYS A 76 -14.05 -4.85 2.83
C LYS A 76 -13.08 -3.90 3.50
N LEU A 77 -11.96 -3.57 2.87
CA LEU A 77 -10.87 -2.84 3.49
C LEU A 77 -11.29 -1.39 3.77
N LYS A 78 -11.16 -0.99 5.04
CA LYS A 78 -11.37 0.40 5.50
C LYS A 78 -10.10 0.90 6.19
N GLN A 79 -9.75 2.16 6.02
CA GLN A 79 -8.60 2.78 6.70
C GLN A 79 -8.68 2.58 8.22
N GLY A 80 -9.85 2.85 8.81
CA GLY A 80 -10.08 2.72 10.24
C GLY A 80 -9.17 3.67 11.03
N LYS A 81 -8.45 3.13 12.03
CA LYS A 81 -7.50 3.91 12.85
C LYS A 81 -6.08 3.97 12.27
N ARG A 82 -5.84 3.37 11.11
CA ARG A 82 -4.53 3.35 10.46
C ARG A 82 -4.23 4.72 9.85
N ASP A 83 -2.95 5.10 9.82
CA ASP A 83 -2.53 6.20 8.98
C ASP A 83 -2.75 5.88 7.48
N VAL A 84 -2.77 6.93 6.66
CA VAL A 84 -3.05 6.83 5.22
C VAL A 84 -2.02 5.96 4.51
N HIS A 85 -0.74 6.05 4.89
CA HIS A 85 0.34 5.28 4.29
C HIS A 85 0.18 3.77 4.56
N ALA A 86 -0.06 3.36 5.80
CA ALA A 86 -0.29 1.96 6.17
C ALA A 86 -1.53 1.37 5.48
N TYR A 87 -2.59 2.17 5.33
CA TYR A 87 -3.77 1.76 4.55
C TYR A 87 -3.45 1.59 3.06
N ALA A 88 -2.72 2.54 2.46
CA ALA A 88 -2.32 2.48 1.06
C ALA A 88 -1.41 1.29 0.76
N GLN A 89 -0.44 0.98 1.64
CA GLN A 89 0.39 -0.22 1.51
C GLN A 89 -0.43 -1.51 1.54
N HIS A 90 -1.49 -1.55 2.35
CA HIS A 90 -2.36 -2.72 2.39
C HIS A 90 -3.18 -2.86 1.10
N ILE A 91 -3.71 -1.77 0.55
CA ILE A 91 -4.37 -1.77 -0.75
C ILE A 91 -3.40 -2.29 -1.83
N ARG A 92 -2.19 -1.73 -1.92
CA ARG A 92 -1.15 -2.16 -2.87
C ARG A 92 -0.83 -3.64 -2.74
N HIS A 93 -0.74 -4.14 -1.51
CA HIS A 93 -0.52 -5.56 -1.24
C HIS A 93 -1.65 -6.42 -1.81
N LEU A 94 -2.90 -6.11 -1.49
CA LEU A 94 -4.06 -6.88 -1.97
C LEU A 94 -4.17 -6.84 -3.50
N THR A 95 -3.98 -5.67 -4.13
CA THR A 95 -3.91 -5.54 -5.59
C THR A 95 -2.78 -6.39 -6.17
N SER A 96 -1.63 -6.48 -5.50
CA SER A 96 -0.51 -7.32 -5.95
C SER A 96 -0.79 -8.83 -5.87
N CYS A 97 -1.70 -9.25 -5.00
CA CYS A 97 -2.16 -10.64 -4.89
C CYS A 97 -3.18 -11.01 -5.98
N ILE A 98 -3.83 -10.04 -6.60
CA ILE A 98 -4.85 -10.23 -7.65
C ILE A 98 -4.13 -10.18 -9.00
N SER A 99 -3.54 -11.30 -9.41
CA SER A 99 -2.64 -11.34 -10.57
C SER A 99 -3.26 -11.89 -11.85
N SER A 100 -4.28 -12.76 -11.76
CA SER A 100 -4.83 -13.42 -12.96
C SER A 100 -5.84 -12.56 -13.71
N ASN A 101 -6.66 -11.80 -12.97
CA ASN A 101 -7.62 -10.87 -13.54
C ASN A 101 -7.58 -9.58 -12.68
N PRO A 102 -6.72 -8.61 -13.03
CA PRO A 102 -6.56 -7.39 -12.24
C PRO A 102 -7.86 -6.58 -12.22
N VAL A 103 -8.11 -5.88 -11.12
CA VAL A 103 -9.23 -4.94 -11.00
C VAL A 103 -8.90 -3.69 -11.83
N ASP A 104 -9.90 -3.12 -12.50
CA ASP A 104 -9.71 -1.89 -13.26
C ASP A 104 -9.34 -0.71 -12.35
N GLU A 105 -8.55 0.23 -12.89
CA GLU A 105 -8.01 1.35 -12.12
C GLU A 105 -9.11 2.25 -11.53
N HIS A 106 -10.18 2.53 -12.26
CA HIS A 106 -11.28 3.37 -11.76
C HIS A 106 -12.03 2.70 -10.59
N THR A 107 -12.23 1.38 -10.64
CA THR A 107 -12.77 0.62 -9.52
C THR A 107 -11.80 0.61 -8.33
N LEU A 108 -10.49 0.47 -8.56
CA LEU A 108 -9.49 0.55 -7.49
C LEU A 108 -9.47 1.92 -6.81
N VAL A 109 -9.54 3.01 -7.59
CA VAL A 109 -9.67 4.38 -7.07
C VAL A 109 -10.94 4.51 -6.23
N SER A 110 -12.07 4.02 -6.74
CA SER A 110 -13.36 4.07 -6.04
C SER A 110 -13.31 3.30 -4.71
N VAL A 111 -12.76 2.08 -4.70
CA VAL A 111 -12.57 1.27 -3.50
C VAL A 111 -11.64 1.96 -2.49
N PHE A 112 -10.51 2.50 -2.97
CA PHE A 112 -9.56 3.22 -2.13
C PHE A 112 -10.22 4.42 -1.44
N MET A 113 -10.89 5.29 -2.21
CA MET A 113 -11.57 6.48 -1.70
C MET A 113 -12.73 6.14 -0.77
N GLN A 114 -13.52 5.12 -1.10
CA GLN A 114 -14.63 4.66 -0.25
C GLN A 114 -14.13 4.03 1.06
N GLY A 115 -12.91 3.47 1.05
CA GLY A 115 -12.29 2.88 2.23
C GLY A 115 -11.59 3.88 3.15
N LEU A 116 -11.26 5.08 2.67
CA LEU A 116 -10.69 6.15 3.52
C LEU A 116 -11.64 6.53 4.66
N ALA A 117 -11.04 6.89 5.80
CA ALA A 117 -11.75 7.46 6.93
C ALA A 117 -12.33 8.83 6.54
N ASP A 118 -13.49 9.17 7.08
CA ASP A 118 -14.10 10.47 6.83
C ASP A 118 -13.23 11.58 7.43
N GLY A 119 -12.95 12.61 6.62
CA GLY A 119 -12.04 13.67 7.00
C GLY A 119 -11.47 14.42 5.78
N PRO A 120 -10.55 15.37 6.02
CA PRO A 120 -10.09 16.30 4.97
C PRO A 120 -9.42 15.60 3.79
N VAL A 121 -8.65 14.53 4.03
CA VAL A 121 -8.01 13.73 2.96
C VAL A 121 -9.06 13.17 2.00
N LYS A 122 -10.07 12.46 2.54
CA LYS A 122 -11.16 11.90 1.73
C LYS A 122 -11.92 13.00 0.99
N THR A 123 -12.29 14.08 1.70
CA THR A 123 -12.99 15.22 1.10
C THR A 123 -12.19 15.88 -0.03
N HIS A 124 -10.87 15.98 0.11
CA HIS A 124 -9.99 16.53 -0.92
C HIS A 124 -10.01 15.64 -2.17
N LEU A 125 -9.83 14.32 -2.00
CA LEU A 125 -9.81 13.37 -3.12
C LEU A 125 -11.14 13.35 -3.89
N PHE A 126 -12.30 13.47 -3.23
CA PHE A 126 -13.62 13.52 -3.91
C PHE A 126 -13.84 14.74 -4.80
N ARG A 127 -12.94 15.73 -4.77
CA ARG A 127 -13.00 16.92 -5.64
C ARG A 127 -12.13 16.78 -6.89
N LEU A 128 -11.38 15.68 -7.01
CA LEU A 128 -10.42 15.47 -8.08
C LEU A 128 -10.92 14.37 -9.01
N GLU A 129 -10.56 14.49 -10.28
CA GLU A 129 -10.61 13.36 -11.22
C GLU A 129 -9.28 12.61 -11.13
N LEU A 130 -9.36 11.32 -10.80
CA LEU A 130 -8.20 10.46 -10.55
C LEU A 130 -8.29 9.22 -11.44
N ASP A 131 -7.26 9.01 -12.25
CA ASP A 131 -7.25 7.97 -13.29
C ASP A 131 -6.52 6.70 -12.86
N SER A 132 -5.78 6.75 -11.74
CA SER A 132 -5.04 5.59 -11.23
C SER A 132 -5.01 5.54 -9.71
N LEU A 133 -4.93 4.32 -9.18
CA LEU A 133 -4.81 4.08 -7.75
C LEU A 133 -3.55 4.74 -7.17
N GLU A 134 -2.42 4.70 -7.88
CA GLU A 134 -1.17 5.28 -7.41
C GLU A 134 -1.21 6.81 -7.34
N GLN A 135 -1.90 7.46 -8.29
CA GLN A 135 -2.16 8.89 -8.23
C GLN A 135 -3.01 9.25 -7.01
N ALA A 136 -4.10 8.49 -6.77
CA ALA A 136 -4.96 8.69 -5.61
C ALA A 136 -4.19 8.53 -4.28
N ILE A 137 -3.33 7.51 -4.18
CA ILE A 137 -2.50 7.28 -2.99
C ILE A 137 -1.52 8.43 -2.78
N SER A 138 -0.79 8.85 -3.81
CA SER A 138 0.21 9.92 -3.73
C SER A 138 -0.42 11.22 -3.20
N ILE A 139 -1.58 11.60 -3.73
CA ILE A 139 -2.30 12.80 -3.30
C ILE A 139 -2.82 12.65 -1.86
N ALA A 140 -3.35 11.46 -1.50
CA ALA A 140 -3.82 11.22 -0.14
C ALA A 140 -2.70 11.31 0.90
N GLU A 141 -1.53 10.75 0.61
CA GLU A 141 -0.34 10.84 1.46
C GLU A 141 0.16 12.28 1.60
N GLN A 142 0.19 13.04 0.49
CA GLN A 142 0.58 14.44 0.48
C GLN A 142 -0.37 15.32 1.31
N GLU A 143 -1.68 15.10 1.20
CA GLU A 143 -2.70 15.83 1.96
C GLU A 143 -2.61 15.50 3.46
N ASP A 144 -2.48 14.21 3.82
CA ASP A 144 -2.30 13.79 5.22
C ASP A 144 -1.03 14.41 5.84
N PHE A 145 0.07 14.43 5.09
CA PHE A 145 1.31 15.08 5.51
C PHE A 145 1.11 16.58 5.74
N SER A 146 0.45 17.27 4.81
CA SER A 146 0.19 18.72 4.89
C SER A 146 -0.69 19.07 6.11
N LEU A 147 -1.71 18.26 6.40
CA LEU A 147 -2.57 18.42 7.57
C LEU A 147 -1.80 18.22 8.89
N ARG A 148 -0.91 17.23 8.95
CA ARG A 148 -0.06 16.99 10.12
C ARG A 148 0.88 18.16 10.37
N GLN A 149 1.48 18.72 9.31
CA GLN A 149 2.32 19.92 9.44
C GLN A 149 1.53 21.12 9.95
N ALA A 150 0.34 21.39 9.40
CA ALA A 150 -0.49 22.51 9.86
C ALA A 150 -0.88 22.40 11.35
N ARG A 151 -1.15 21.19 11.83
CA ARG A 151 -1.44 20.92 13.26
C ARG A 151 -0.22 21.13 14.16
N ALA A 152 0.96 20.72 13.70
CA ALA A 152 2.20 20.95 14.44
C ALA A 152 2.51 22.45 14.56
N SER A 153 2.37 23.20 13.45
CA SER A 153 2.60 24.65 13.42
C SER A 153 1.62 25.42 14.30
N SER A 154 0.32 25.09 14.27
CA SER A 154 -0.70 25.76 15.10
C SER A 154 -0.54 25.50 16.60
N THR A 155 0.01 24.35 17.00
CA THR A 155 0.29 24.04 18.41
C THR A 155 1.39 24.95 18.98
N SER A 156 2.35 25.39 18.15
CA SER A 156 3.45 26.28 18.54
C SER A 156 3.04 27.76 18.69
N TYR A 157 1.87 28.17 18.17
CA TYR A 157 1.38 29.56 18.21
C TYR A 157 0.35 29.84 19.34
N ARG A 158 0.29 29.03 20.41
CA ARG A 158 -0.47 29.42 21.60
C ARG A 158 0.20 30.62 22.29
N GLN A 159 -0.23 31.83 21.93
CA GLN A 159 0.13 33.05 22.65
C GLN A 159 -0.30 32.95 24.13
N PRO A 160 0.51 33.39 25.10
CA PRO A 160 0.04 33.58 26.46
C PRO A 160 -1.06 34.65 26.42
N ARG A 161 -2.25 34.32 26.94
CA ARG A 161 -3.30 35.32 27.17
C ARG A 161 -2.70 36.46 28.00
N ARG A 162 -2.51 37.64 27.40
CA ARG A 162 -2.28 38.87 28.15
C ARG A 162 -3.51 39.11 29.00
N TYR A 163 -3.36 39.02 30.32
CA TYR A 163 -4.34 39.56 31.25
C TYR A 163 -4.41 41.08 31.03
N ASP A 164 -5.54 41.54 30.54
CA ASP A 164 -5.93 42.94 30.51
C ASP A 164 -6.37 43.33 31.93
N ASN A 165 -5.50 44.03 32.67
CA ASN A 165 -5.86 44.63 33.96
C ASN A 165 -6.38 46.04 33.70
N GLY A 166 -7.64 46.10 33.26
CA GLY A 166 -8.44 47.32 33.20
C GLY A 166 -9.45 47.41 34.34
N VAL A 167 -9.13 48.25 35.33
CA VAL A 167 -10.05 49.07 36.14
C VAL A 167 -10.88 48.37 37.25
N GLN A 168 -10.53 48.67 38.51
CA GLN A 168 -11.47 48.80 39.64
C GLN A 168 -10.92 49.87 40.62
N SER A 169 -11.26 51.15 40.42
CA SER A 169 -12.28 51.91 41.17
C SER A 169 -11.80 52.63 42.45
N ARG A 170 -12.01 53.96 42.43
CA ARG A 170 -12.66 54.73 43.51
C ARG A 170 -11.80 55.18 44.70
N TRP A 171 -11.20 56.36 44.57
CA TRP A 171 -10.95 57.24 45.73
C TRP A 171 -11.98 58.37 45.70
N ASN A 172 -12.91 58.33 46.64
CA ASN A 172 -13.80 59.43 46.98
C ASN A 172 -13.06 60.45 47.86
N SER A 173 -13.53 61.69 47.75
CA SER A 173 -13.01 62.93 48.33
C SER A 173 -13.41 63.13 49.81
N VAL A 174 -12.65 64.01 50.48
CA VAL A 174 -12.92 64.79 51.71
C VAL A 174 -12.79 64.08 53.07
N MET A 175 -11.68 64.32 53.78
CA MET A 175 -11.55 65.24 54.95
C MET A 175 -10.07 65.51 55.23
#